data_AF-A0A7S2LUP6-F1
#
_entry.id   AF-A0A7S2LUP6-F1
#
_cell.length_a   1.000
_cell.length_b   1.000
_cell.length_c   1.000
_cell.angle_alpha   90.00
_cell.angle_beta   90.00
_cell.angle_gamma   90.00
#
_symmetry.space_group_name_H-M   'P 1'
#
loop_
_entity.id
_entity.type
_entity.pdbx_description
1 polymer ?
#
loop_
_entity_poly.entity_id
_entity_poly.type
_entity_poly.pdbx_seq_one_letter_code
_entity_poly.pdbx_strand_id
1 'polypeptide(L)'
;MPCWRHKTLLLSSSCAVIWLSIQAVLLHRFNIHLAATPEPHTFRQQNHTRQQNHGLDGRLLKYNLMMHQTQKTSVPDDDRVIAFLHIGKTSGSTISVNIRQGCHDCCMQSCSGRIDGWTPNETIASQRLQSYYHREFIPQDKLDQITTIVTAVRNPITRFISAFAYEHPLNSRATKLTHRRHVWEQFSCFPKLSHLVKAAMGRAEIRWNKAHMNALREQAKQVNTVQFGKRYSRPKSIQEVVQPINCTELARKAFGLNETSMDIKQSVVNGSHPFVNHMTFDYRQYYQSMPPAKELFVLRQESLWKDWEHVNFLLGKDNPKYQNWPAVPPFQRVERNVSHQYASQERWKLQDVQEQHWLCHLLRDEIRTYLMIIMRAVNLNEDDLSNAVSDVDRICSGSGSVEK
;
A
#
# COMPACT_ATOMS: atom_id res chain seq x y z
N MET A 1 -14.25 -12.44 -10.23
CA MET A 1 -15.73 -12.36 -10.37
C MET A 1 -16.01 -11.27 -11.37
N PRO A 2 -16.63 -11.53 -12.54
CA PRO A 2 -16.85 -10.46 -13.50
C PRO A 2 -18.19 -9.77 -13.20
N CYS A 3 -18.12 -8.53 -12.73
CA CYS A 3 -19.24 -7.59 -12.76
C CYS A 3 -19.10 -6.77 -14.06
N TRP A 4 -19.71 -7.27 -15.14
CA TRP A 4 -19.93 -6.50 -16.37
C TRP A 4 -21.43 -6.56 -16.69
N ARG A 5 -22.17 -5.53 -16.31
CA ARG A 5 -23.45 -5.19 -16.92
C ARG A 5 -23.49 -3.69 -17.17
N HIS A 6 -23.34 -3.33 -18.44
CA HIS A 6 -23.71 -2.02 -18.95
C HIS A 6 -25.21 -1.79 -18.71
N LYS A 7 -25.55 -0.72 -18.02
CA LYS A 7 -26.87 -0.08 -18.13
C LYS A 7 -26.66 1.27 -18.81
N THR A 8 -27.05 1.31 -20.07
CA THR A 8 -27.29 2.52 -20.85
C THR A 8 -28.54 3.20 -20.26
N LEU A 9 -28.44 4.45 -19.84
CA LEU A 9 -29.59 5.25 -19.40
C LEU A 9 -29.65 6.52 -20.25
N LEU A 10 -30.82 6.69 -20.85
CA LEU A 10 -31.21 7.72 -21.80
C LEU A 10 -31.28 9.09 -21.13
N LEU A 11 -30.83 10.09 -21.89
CA LEU A 11 -31.04 11.51 -21.66
C LEU A 11 -32.52 11.88 -21.79
N SER A 12 -33.04 12.69 -20.87
CA SER A 12 -34.19 13.54 -21.14
C SER A 12 -33.96 14.94 -20.59
N SER A 13 -34.06 15.91 -21.49
CA SER A 13 -33.86 17.34 -21.33
C SER A 13 -35.09 18.05 -20.74
N SER A 14 -34.88 19.33 -20.38
CA SER A 14 -35.87 20.40 -20.07
C SER A 14 -36.23 20.51 -18.57
N CYS A 15 -36.32 21.67 -17.91
CA CYS A 15 -36.64 23.02 -18.34
C CYS A 15 -36.07 24.09 -17.37
N ALA A 16 -36.13 25.35 -17.81
CA ALA A 16 -35.44 26.51 -17.30
C ALA A 16 -36.27 27.40 -16.33
N VAL A 17 -35.55 28.15 -15.47
CA VAL A 17 -35.76 29.55 -14.99
C VAL A 17 -37.00 29.87 -14.12
N ILE A 18 -36.76 30.54 -12.97
CA ILE A 18 -37.31 31.85 -12.55
C ILE A 18 -36.53 32.38 -11.31
N TRP A 19 -36.54 33.71 -11.18
CA TRP A 19 -35.64 34.63 -10.48
C TRP A 19 -36.27 35.22 -9.18
N LEU A 20 -35.45 35.96 -8.41
CA LEU A 20 -35.73 37.03 -7.40
C LEU A 20 -35.61 36.74 -5.88
N SER A 21 -34.46 37.18 -5.33
CA SER A 21 -34.23 38.23 -4.31
C SER A 21 -35.05 38.35 -3.01
N ILE A 22 -34.35 38.53 -1.87
CA ILE A 22 -34.53 39.62 -0.89
C ILE A 22 -33.30 39.72 0.04
N GLN A 23 -32.84 40.96 0.28
CA GLN A 23 -31.79 41.36 1.24
C GLN A 23 -32.31 41.36 2.69
N ALA A 24 -31.44 41.08 3.67
CA ALA A 24 -31.51 41.72 4.99
C ALA A 24 -30.16 41.69 5.72
N VAL A 25 -29.79 42.88 6.17
CA VAL A 25 -28.63 43.28 6.98
C VAL A 25 -28.78 42.78 8.41
N LEU A 26 -27.69 42.36 9.07
CA LEU A 26 -27.50 42.58 10.51
C LEU A 26 -26.01 42.56 10.89
N LEU A 27 -25.57 43.71 11.38
CA LEU A 27 -24.27 44.00 11.98
C LEU A 27 -24.10 43.24 13.30
N HIS A 28 -23.03 42.47 13.44
CA HIS A 28 -22.55 42.08 14.77
C HIS A 28 -21.05 42.32 14.93
N ARG A 29 -20.76 43.07 16.00
CA ARG A 29 -19.45 43.56 16.42
C ARG A 29 -18.54 42.38 16.79
N PHE A 30 -17.33 42.35 16.23
CA PHE A 30 -16.23 41.57 16.79
C PHE A 30 -15.24 42.50 17.48
N ASN A 31 -15.07 42.26 18.79
CA ASN A 31 -13.97 42.75 19.60
C ASN A 31 -12.69 42.01 19.15
N ILE A 32 -11.73 42.74 18.60
CA ILE A 32 -10.41 42.21 18.26
C ILE A 32 -9.53 42.36 19.51
N HIS A 33 -9.23 41.25 20.18
CA HIS A 33 -8.10 41.16 21.08
C HIS A 33 -6.82 41.10 20.25
N LEU A 34 -5.97 42.12 20.42
CA LEU A 34 -4.61 42.18 19.91
C LEU A 34 -3.79 41.00 20.47
N ALA A 35 -3.39 40.10 19.58
CA ALA A 35 -2.41 39.05 19.89
C ALA A 35 -0.99 39.63 19.83
N ALA A 36 -0.17 39.25 20.80
CA ALA A 36 1.22 39.63 20.93
C ALA A 36 2.05 39.15 19.72
N THR A 37 2.93 40.04 19.24
CA THR A 37 3.94 39.77 18.23
C THR A 37 4.97 38.76 18.74
N PRO A 38 5.27 37.67 18.02
CA PRO A 38 6.37 36.79 18.37
C PRO A 38 7.72 37.44 18.02
N GLU A 39 8.68 37.29 18.92
CA GLU A 39 10.06 37.77 18.76
C GLU A 39 10.79 37.14 17.56
N PRO A 40 11.72 37.87 16.92
CA PRO A 40 12.49 37.39 15.80
C PRO A 40 13.57 36.39 16.25
N HIS A 41 13.29 35.10 16.11
CA HIS A 41 14.31 34.04 16.21
C HIS A 41 15.32 34.19 15.05
N THR A 42 16.52 34.66 15.41
CA THR A 42 17.63 34.98 14.51
C THR A 42 18.48 33.74 14.18
N PHE A 43 18.45 33.36 12.90
CA PHE A 43 19.62 33.07 12.03
C PHE A 43 20.78 32.19 12.53
N ARG A 44 20.56 31.19 13.40
CA ARG A 44 21.61 30.20 13.78
C ARG A 44 21.40 28.77 13.25
N GLN A 45 20.33 28.51 12.50
CA GLN A 45 20.01 27.15 11.98
C GLN A 45 20.60 26.80 10.61
N GLN A 46 21.13 27.76 9.82
CA GLN A 46 21.51 27.48 8.43
C GLN A 46 22.82 26.68 8.25
N ASN A 47 23.73 26.67 9.22
CA ASN A 47 25.02 25.98 9.07
C ASN A 47 24.96 24.47 9.38
N HIS A 48 23.99 24.01 10.18
CA HIS A 48 23.84 22.57 10.47
C HIS A 48 23.26 21.78 9.29
N THR A 49 22.41 22.41 8.47
CA THR A 49 21.77 21.76 7.33
C THR A 49 22.78 21.34 6.26
N ARG A 50 23.87 22.09 6.08
CA ARG A 50 24.83 21.83 4.99
C ARG A 50 25.69 20.58 5.21
N GLN A 51 26.06 20.24 6.45
CA GLN A 51 26.82 19.01 6.73
C GLN A 51 25.96 17.75 6.65
N GLN A 52 24.68 17.83 7.02
CA GLN A 52 23.77 16.68 6.95
C GLN A 52 23.45 16.29 5.50
N ASN A 53 23.38 17.26 4.58
CA ASN A 53 22.99 17.00 3.19
C ASN A 53 24.03 16.17 2.40
N HIS A 54 25.32 16.31 2.71
CA HIS A 54 26.36 15.48 2.09
C HIS A 54 26.22 13.99 2.42
N GLY A 55 25.70 13.66 3.60
CA GLY A 55 25.45 12.29 4.00
C GLY A 55 24.29 11.65 3.24
N LEU A 56 23.22 12.41 2.99
CA LEU A 56 22.02 11.91 2.32
C LEU A 56 22.27 11.63 0.82
N ASP A 57 22.94 12.53 0.11
CA ASP A 57 23.25 12.35 -1.31
C ASP A 57 24.11 11.10 -1.55
N GLY A 58 25.15 10.88 -0.72
CA GLY A 58 26.00 9.69 -0.80
C GLY A 58 25.21 8.39 -0.64
N ARG A 59 24.17 8.40 0.19
CA ARG A 59 23.31 7.23 0.44
C ARG A 59 22.29 7.02 -0.66
N LEU A 60 21.73 8.08 -1.24
CA LEU A 60 20.83 8.00 -2.40
C LEU A 60 21.55 7.50 -3.65
N LEU A 61 22.83 7.81 -3.83
CA LEU A 61 23.65 7.31 -4.94
C LEU A 61 23.73 5.78 -4.98
N LYS A 62 23.68 5.08 -3.84
CA LYS A 62 23.60 3.60 -3.77
C LYS A 62 22.40 3.04 -4.55
N TYR A 63 21.34 3.82 -4.66
CA TYR A 63 20.09 3.50 -5.35
C TYR A 63 19.97 4.18 -6.72
N ASN A 64 21.03 4.82 -7.21
CA ASN A 64 21.03 5.63 -8.44
C ASN A 64 19.95 6.73 -8.42
N LEU A 65 19.87 7.47 -7.30
CA LEU A 65 18.98 8.61 -7.08
C LEU A 65 19.79 9.85 -6.73
N MET A 66 19.30 11.03 -7.13
CA MET A 66 19.89 12.32 -6.78
C MET A 66 18.80 13.31 -6.34
N MET A 67 19.04 14.09 -5.28
CA MET A 67 18.04 15.00 -4.69
C MET A 67 17.48 16.04 -5.67
N HIS A 68 18.33 16.61 -6.52
CA HIS A 68 17.95 17.67 -7.45
C HIS A 68 17.01 17.21 -8.59
N GLN A 69 16.73 15.89 -8.70
CA GLN A 69 15.88 15.36 -9.75
C GLN A 69 14.37 15.45 -9.44
N THR A 70 13.98 15.84 -8.23
CA THR A 70 12.56 15.82 -7.83
C THR A 70 12.00 17.22 -7.61
N GLN A 71 11.29 17.73 -8.61
CA GLN A 71 10.40 18.86 -8.45
C GLN A 71 9.15 18.40 -7.67
N LYS A 72 8.88 19.04 -6.54
CA LYS A 72 7.62 18.88 -5.81
C LYS A 72 6.55 19.73 -6.49
N THR A 73 5.48 19.10 -6.92
CA THR A 73 4.33 19.79 -7.54
C THR A 73 3.28 20.05 -6.48
N SER A 74 2.98 21.32 -6.19
CA SER A 74 1.85 21.73 -5.35
C SER A 74 0.70 22.21 -6.20
N VAL A 75 -0.52 21.83 -5.85
CA VAL A 75 -1.74 22.27 -6.55
C VAL A 75 -2.49 23.27 -5.66
N PRO A 76 -2.97 24.41 -6.18
CA PRO A 76 -3.81 25.35 -5.43
C PRO A 76 -5.02 24.65 -4.82
N ASP A 77 -5.46 25.11 -3.64
CA ASP A 77 -6.43 24.35 -2.85
C ASP A 77 -7.77 24.08 -3.58
N ASP A 78 -8.28 25.08 -4.27
CA ASP A 78 -9.56 25.03 -4.99
C ASP A 78 -9.50 24.15 -6.26
N ASP A 79 -8.30 23.87 -6.78
CA ASP A 79 -8.07 23.08 -8.00
C ASP A 79 -7.82 21.58 -7.70
N ARG A 80 -7.87 21.18 -6.42
CA ARG A 80 -7.57 19.81 -6.00
C ARG A 80 -8.72 18.84 -6.29
N VAL A 81 -8.44 17.87 -7.16
CA VAL A 81 -9.21 16.63 -7.37
C VAL A 81 -8.38 15.50 -6.76
N ILE A 82 -8.78 15.06 -5.56
CA ILE A 82 -7.95 14.19 -4.72
C ILE A 82 -8.41 12.73 -4.82
N ALA A 83 -7.46 11.84 -5.13
CA ALA A 83 -7.65 10.40 -5.12
C ALA A 83 -6.78 9.70 -4.06
N PHE A 84 -7.32 8.67 -3.40
CA PHE A 84 -6.52 7.77 -2.58
C PHE A 84 -6.11 6.53 -3.40
N LEU A 85 -4.81 6.34 -3.61
CA LEU A 85 -4.25 5.14 -4.24
C LEU A 85 -3.79 4.16 -3.15
N HIS A 86 -4.52 3.06 -2.98
CA HIS A 86 -4.22 1.99 -2.03
C HIS A 86 -3.23 0.98 -2.64
N ILE A 87 -2.00 1.03 -2.16
CA ILE A 87 -0.95 0.04 -2.45
C ILE A 87 -1.07 -1.14 -1.49
N GLY A 88 -1.04 -2.36 -2.03
CA GLY A 88 -1.14 -3.57 -1.20
C GLY A 88 -0.14 -3.58 -0.04
N LYS A 89 -0.63 -3.90 1.16
CA LYS A 89 0.16 -4.12 2.39
C LYS A 89 0.88 -2.88 2.95
N THR A 90 0.37 -1.69 2.66
CA THR A 90 0.90 -0.40 3.17
C THR A 90 -0.07 0.32 4.11
N SER A 91 -0.94 -0.42 4.82
CA SER A 91 -2.04 0.14 5.65
C SER A 91 -3.13 0.91 4.91
N GLY A 92 -3.27 0.76 3.59
CA GLY A 92 -4.38 1.40 2.90
C GLY A 92 -5.76 0.96 3.38
N SER A 93 -5.96 -0.29 3.82
CA SER A 93 -7.21 -0.72 4.49
C SER A 93 -7.43 -0.07 5.87
N THR A 94 -6.36 0.34 6.55
CA THR A 94 -6.45 1.07 7.83
C THR A 94 -6.84 2.52 7.56
N ILE A 95 -6.30 3.12 6.50
CA ILE A 95 -6.67 4.48 6.10
C ILE A 95 -8.07 4.51 5.46
N SER A 96 -8.46 3.49 4.70
CA SER A 96 -9.74 3.46 4.01
C SER A 96 -10.95 3.48 4.97
N VAL A 97 -10.84 2.92 6.18
CA VAL A 97 -11.92 3.06 7.16
C VAL A 97 -12.12 4.51 7.64
N ASN A 98 -11.09 5.35 7.52
CA ASN A 98 -11.11 6.76 7.89
C ASN A 98 -11.47 7.69 6.72
N ILE A 99 -11.81 7.15 5.55
CA ILE A 99 -12.19 7.90 4.36
C ILE A 99 -13.66 7.63 4.06
N ARG A 100 -14.42 8.68 3.73
CA ARG A 100 -15.85 8.59 3.36
C ARG A 100 -16.06 7.60 2.20
N GLN A 101 -15.20 7.68 1.19
CA GLN A 101 -15.20 6.85 -0.02
C GLN A 101 -14.34 5.56 0.10
N GLY A 102 -13.93 5.16 1.30
CA GLY A 102 -12.93 4.10 1.48
C GLY A 102 -13.46 2.65 1.45
N CYS A 103 -14.63 2.40 0.90
CA CYS A 103 -15.11 1.02 0.75
C CYS A 103 -14.33 0.27 -0.33
N HIS A 104 -14.07 -1.01 -0.04
CA HIS A 104 -13.23 -1.90 -0.84
C HIS A 104 -13.87 -2.38 -2.14
N ASP A 105 -15.01 -1.84 -2.53
CA ASP A 105 -15.60 -2.21 -3.80
C ASP A 105 -14.72 -1.65 -4.91
N CYS A 106 -14.32 -2.53 -5.82
CA CYS A 106 -13.51 -2.20 -6.99
C CYS A 106 -14.13 -1.10 -7.87
N CYS A 107 -15.34 -0.64 -7.57
CA CYS A 107 -16.09 0.42 -8.21
C CYS A 107 -16.54 1.40 -7.11
N MET A 108 -16.56 2.70 -7.39
CA MET A 108 -16.98 3.80 -6.48
C MET A 108 -18.47 3.70 -6.06
N GLN A 109 -18.89 2.60 -5.46
CA GLN A 109 -20.18 2.48 -4.82
C GLN A 109 -20.07 3.00 -3.40
N SER A 110 -21.06 3.78 -2.99
CA SER A 110 -21.23 4.18 -1.61
C SER A 110 -21.24 2.94 -0.71
N CYS A 111 -20.49 3.02 0.38
CA CYS A 111 -20.41 1.97 1.39
C CYS A 111 -21.81 1.53 1.84
N SER A 112 -22.29 0.38 1.37
CA SER A 112 -23.68 -0.08 1.60
C SER A 112 -24.04 -0.35 3.08
N GLY A 113 -23.06 -0.28 3.98
CA GLY A 113 -23.26 -0.38 5.43
C GLY A 113 -23.05 0.92 6.23
N ARG A 114 -22.77 2.07 5.59
CA ARG A 114 -22.70 3.35 6.30
C ARG A 114 -24.07 4.02 6.22
N ILE A 115 -24.86 3.86 7.28
CA ILE A 115 -26.11 4.60 7.49
C ILE A 115 -25.76 6.09 7.33
N ASP A 116 -26.37 6.74 6.33
CA ASP A 116 -26.19 8.15 5.95
C ASP A 116 -24.80 8.57 5.44
N GLY A 117 -23.92 7.62 5.09
CA GLY A 117 -22.58 7.94 4.56
C GLY A 117 -21.64 8.62 5.56
N TRP A 118 -22.02 8.66 6.84
CA TRP A 118 -21.26 9.35 7.88
C TRP A 118 -20.13 8.46 8.41
N THR A 119 -18.95 9.06 8.58
CA THR A 119 -17.82 8.44 9.26
C THR A 119 -17.73 9.10 10.64
N PRO A 120 -17.85 8.37 11.76
CA PRO A 120 -17.68 8.97 13.08
C PRO A 120 -16.33 9.68 13.14
N ASN A 121 -16.35 10.95 13.50
CA ASN A 121 -15.17 11.82 13.51
C ASN A 121 -14.47 11.94 12.15
N GLU A 122 -15.27 12.24 11.13
CA GLU A 122 -14.77 12.50 9.79
C GLU A 122 -13.65 13.56 9.79
N THR A 123 -12.59 13.30 9.01
CA THR A 123 -11.43 14.19 8.89
C THR A 123 -11.53 15.06 7.63
N ILE A 124 -10.73 16.13 7.54
CA ILE A 124 -10.68 17.00 6.34
C ILE A 124 -10.30 16.17 5.10
N ALA A 125 -9.26 15.33 5.21
CA ALA A 125 -8.83 14.44 4.15
C ALA A 125 -9.95 13.49 3.72
N SER A 126 -10.70 12.93 4.67
CA SER A 126 -11.88 12.09 4.38
C SER A 126 -12.93 12.81 3.53
N GLN A 127 -13.21 14.08 3.84
CA GLN A 127 -14.18 14.88 3.08
C GLN A 127 -13.71 15.24 1.68
N ARG A 128 -12.41 15.51 1.54
CA ARG A 128 -11.84 16.02 0.28
C ARG A 128 -11.42 14.93 -0.68
N LEU A 129 -11.24 13.70 -0.20
CA LEU A 129 -10.98 12.55 -1.05
C LEU A 129 -12.23 12.19 -1.85
N GLN A 130 -12.14 12.39 -3.16
CA GLN A 130 -13.25 12.20 -4.10
C GLN A 130 -13.29 10.77 -4.64
N SER A 131 -12.15 10.08 -4.64
CA SER A 131 -12.02 8.74 -5.20
C SER A 131 -11.04 7.86 -4.42
N TYR A 132 -11.25 6.56 -4.49
CA TYR A 132 -10.42 5.53 -3.87
C TYR A 132 -10.14 4.42 -4.89
N TYR A 133 -8.86 4.07 -5.05
CA TYR A 133 -8.42 3.05 -5.98
C TYR A 133 -7.60 2.00 -5.24
N HIS A 134 -8.14 0.79 -5.12
CA HIS A 134 -7.40 -0.39 -4.68
C HIS A 134 -7.15 -1.30 -5.89
N ARG A 135 -6.37 -0.77 -6.84
CA ARG A 135 -5.98 -1.40 -8.10
C ARG A 135 -4.53 -1.07 -8.39
N GLU A 136 -3.90 -1.89 -9.20
CA GLU A 136 -2.51 -1.74 -9.65
C GLU A 136 -2.25 -0.45 -10.45
N PHE A 137 -3.29 0.10 -11.10
CA PHE A 137 -3.24 1.41 -11.75
C PHE A 137 -4.59 2.13 -11.70
N ILE A 138 -4.54 3.46 -11.84
CA ILE A 138 -5.69 4.33 -12.08
C ILE A 138 -5.92 4.39 -13.59
N PRO A 139 -7.12 4.07 -14.12
CA PRO A 139 -7.42 4.20 -15.54
C PRO A 139 -7.11 5.61 -16.07
N GLN A 140 -6.56 5.71 -17.28
CA GLN A 140 -6.04 6.98 -17.81
C GLN A 140 -7.11 8.09 -17.82
N ASP A 141 -8.34 7.77 -18.23
CA ASP A 141 -9.47 8.71 -18.26
C ASP A 141 -9.80 9.31 -16.89
N LYS A 142 -9.51 8.57 -15.81
CA LYS A 142 -9.66 9.03 -14.43
C LYS A 142 -8.42 9.76 -13.94
N LEU A 143 -7.24 9.26 -14.30
CA LEU A 143 -5.95 9.85 -13.92
C LEU A 143 -5.80 11.28 -14.48
N ASP A 144 -6.34 11.54 -15.68
CA ASP A 144 -6.32 12.87 -16.29
C ASP A 144 -7.08 13.90 -15.45
N GLN A 145 -8.16 13.49 -14.79
CA GLN A 145 -9.01 14.35 -13.95
C GLN A 145 -8.43 14.59 -12.55
N ILE A 146 -7.62 13.66 -12.04
CA ILE A 146 -7.02 13.74 -10.71
C ILE A 146 -5.85 14.71 -10.73
N THR A 147 -5.81 15.70 -9.83
CA THR A 147 -4.68 16.63 -9.71
C THR A 147 -3.75 16.26 -8.55
N THR A 148 -4.30 15.60 -7.53
CA THR A 148 -3.61 15.24 -6.30
C THR A 148 -3.82 13.76 -5.94
N ILE A 149 -2.75 13.07 -5.58
CA ILE A 149 -2.79 11.67 -5.13
C ILE A 149 -2.36 11.59 -3.67
N VAL A 150 -3.14 10.91 -2.85
CA VAL A 150 -2.77 10.48 -1.50
C VAL A 150 -2.50 8.98 -1.56
N THR A 151 -1.37 8.52 -1.04
CA THR A 151 -1.07 7.09 -1.00
C THR A 151 -0.39 6.70 0.30
N ALA A 152 -0.64 5.48 0.76
CA ALA A 152 0.10 4.91 1.86
C ALA A 152 1.23 4.03 1.32
N VAL A 153 2.43 4.17 1.90
CA VAL A 153 3.64 3.42 1.54
C VAL A 153 4.23 2.75 2.76
N ARG A 154 5.13 1.79 2.54
CA ARG A 154 5.81 1.02 3.57
C ARG A 154 7.19 0.66 3.06
N ASN A 155 8.16 0.53 3.95
CA ASN A 155 9.48 -0.01 3.58
C ASN A 155 9.32 -1.30 2.74
N PRO A 156 9.86 -1.36 1.51
CA PRO A 156 9.60 -2.47 0.57
C PRO A 156 9.92 -3.86 1.10
N ILE A 157 10.97 -3.99 1.92
CA ILE A 157 11.32 -5.27 2.54
C ILE A 157 10.22 -5.72 3.48
N THR A 158 9.79 -4.83 4.39
CA THR A 158 8.74 -5.17 5.36
C THR A 158 7.36 -5.32 4.70
N ARG A 159 7.12 -4.60 3.61
CA ARG A 159 5.93 -4.77 2.75
C ARG A 159 5.91 -6.16 2.13
N PHE A 160 7.00 -6.58 1.50
CA PHE A 160 7.11 -7.90 0.86
C PHE A 160 6.94 -9.04 1.86
N ILE A 161 7.58 -8.95 3.03
CA ILE A 161 7.39 -9.91 4.14
C ILE A 161 5.92 -9.99 4.53
N SER A 162 5.26 -8.83 4.67
CA SER A 162 3.84 -8.77 5.00
C SER A 162 2.94 -9.34 3.91
N ALA A 163 3.27 -9.16 2.64
CA ALA A 163 2.56 -9.75 1.50
C ALA A 163 2.70 -11.27 1.51
N PHE A 164 3.93 -11.79 1.62
CA PHE A 164 4.21 -13.21 1.71
C PHE A 164 3.46 -13.87 2.86
N ALA A 165 3.55 -13.31 4.08
CA ALA A 165 2.85 -13.84 5.24
C ALA A 165 1.31 -13.81 5.03
N TYR A 166 0.78 -12.74 4.46
CA TYR A 166 -0.67 -12.60 4.24
C TYR A 166 -1.20 -13.61 3.20
N GLU A 167 -0.47 -13.85 2.11
CA GLU A 167 -0.88 -14.77 1.05
C GLU A 167 -0.61 -16.25 1.41
N HIS A 168 0.25 -16.52 2.40
CA HIS A 168 0.62 -17.88 2.77
C HIS A 168 -0.57 -18.67 3.33
N PRO A 169 -0.91 -19.87 2.80
CA PRO A 169 -2.13 -20.60 3.17
C PRO A 169 -2.28 -20.98 4.64
N LEU A 170 -1.15 -21.16 5.34
CA LEU A 170 -1.15 -21.39 6.79
C LEU A 170 -1.66 -20.21 7.63
N ASN A 171 -1.72 -19.01 7.06
CA ASN A 171 -2.32 -17.83 7.71
C ASN A 171 -3.80 -17.63 7.33
N SER A 172 -4.41 -18.56 6.59
CA SER A 172 -5.83 -18.51 6.19
C SER A 172 -6.79 -18.25 7.34
N ARG A 173 -6.51 -18.78 8.55
CA ARG A 173 -7.31 -18.51 9.75
C ARG A 173 -7.29 -17.05 10.16
N ALA A 174 -6.10 -16.43 10.15
CA ALA A 174 -5.92 -15.03 10.52
C ALA A 174 -6.44 -14.07 9.45
N THR A 175 -6.30 -14.43 8.17
CA THR A 175 -6.68 -13.57 7.04
C THR A 175 -8.12 -13.75 6.60
N LYS A 176 -8.79 -14.83 7.04
CA LYS A 176 -10.12 -15.27 6.56
C LYS A 176 -10.15 -15.49 5.04
N LEU A 177 -8.99 -15.71 4.42
CA LEU A 177 -8.90 -15.98 2.99
C LEU A 177 -9.19 -17.45 2.70
N THR A 178 -10.04 -17.68 1.71
CA THR A 178 -10.21 -19.01 1.10
C THR A 178 -9.19 -19.17 -0.03
N HIS A 179 -8.13 -19.93 0.25
CA HIS A 179 -7.11 -20.19 -0.76
C HIS A 179 -7.55 -21.29 -1.72
N ARG A 180 -7.42 -21.01 -3.02
CA ARG A 180 -7.60 -22.01 -4.07
C ARG A 180 -6.48 -23.04 -4.03
N ARG A 181 -6.72 -24.23 -4.60
CA ARG A 181 -5.74 -25.33 -4.65
C ARG A 181 -4.38 -24.90 -5.22
N HIS A 182 -4.35 -24.10 -6.28
CA HIS A 182 -3.09 -23.66 -6.88
C HIS A 182 -2.25 -22.80 -5.92
N VAL A 183 -2.86 -22.04 -5.01
CA VAL A 183 -2.12 -21.24 -4.02
C VAL A 183 -1.40 -22.16 -3.04
N TRP A 184 -2.05 -23.24 -2.60
CA TRP A 184 -1.40 -24.28 -1.80
C TRP A 184 -0.25 -24.95 -2.55
N GLU A 185 -0.44 -25.23 -3.83
CA GLU A 185 0.60 -25.82 -4.68
C GLU A 185 1.78 -24.86 -4.89
N GLN A 186 1.56 -23.55 -4.98
CA GLN A 186 2.65 -22.58 -5.09
C GLN A 186 3.42 -22.44 -3.79
N PHE A 187 2.73 -22.23 -2.66
CA PHE A 187 3.38 -22.08 -1.36
C PHE A 187 3.97 -23.39 -0.84
N SER A 188 3.67 -24.53 -1.46
CA SER A 188 4.39 -25.77 -1.23
C SER A 188 5.86 -25.70 -1.67
N CYS A 189 6.20 -24.85 -2.64
CA CYS A 189 7.60 -24.57 -2.94
C CYS A 189 8.28 -23.76 -1.83
N PHE A 190 7.51 -22.95 -1.09
CA PHE A 190 8.04 -21.94 -0.18
C PHE A 190 7.36 -21.94 1.20
N PRO A 191 7.56 -22.99 2.02
CA PRO A 191 7.05 -23.00 3.38
C PRO A 191 7.59 -21.87 4.26
N LYS A 192 8.79 -21.35 3.95
CA LYS A 192 9.44 -20.24 4.65
C LYS A 192 9.82 -19.17 3.62
N LEU A 193 9.87 -17.92 4.06
CA LEU A 193 10.35 -16.82 3.21
C LEU A 193 11.79 -17.08 2.72
N SER A 194 12.65 -17.61 3.59
CA SER A 194 14.01 -18.07 3.26
C SER A 194 14.05 -18.95 2.01
N HIS A 195 13.10 -19.88 1.85
CA HIS A 195 13.07 -20.78 0.70
C HIS A 195 12.71 -20.05 -0.60
N LEU A 196 11.77 -19.11 -0.53
CA LEU A 196 11.41 -18.26 -1.67
C LEU A 196 12.62 -17.44 -2.14
N VAL A 197 13.31 -16.78 -1.22
CA VAL A 197 14.49 -15.96 -1.51
C VAL A 197 15.62 -16.82 -2.09
N LYS A 198 15.95 -17.94 -1.46
CA LYS A 198 16.97 -18.89 -1.96
C LYS A 198 16.63 -19.40 -3.37
N ALA A 199 15.38 -19.77 -3.61
CA ALA A 199 14.94 -20.23 -4.92
C ALA A 199 15.05 -19.14 -6.00
N ALA A 200 14.63 -17.91 -5.71
CA ALA A 200 14.74 -16.79 -6.65
C ALA A 200 16.20 -16.47 -7.02
N MET A 201 17.12 -16.65 -6.07
CA MET A 201 18.58 -16.50 -6.27
C MET A 201 19.24 -17.70 -6.97
N GLY A 202 18.50 -18.76 -7.32
CA GLY A 202 19.07 -19.98 -7.89
C GLY A 202 19.91 -20.79 -6.90
N ARG A 203 19.64 -20.65 -5.59
CA ARG A 203 20.34 -21.29 -4.47
C ARG A 203 19.45 -22.27 -3.70
N ALA A 204 18.30 -22.67 -4.26
CA ALA A 204 17.44 -23.64 -3.61
C ALA A 204 18.10 -25.03 -3.56
N GLU A 205 18.12 -25.63 -2.39
CA GLU A 205 18.54 -27.01 -2.22
C GLU A 205 17.44 -27.97 -2.74
N ILE A 206 17.81 -28.92 -3.61
CA ILE A 206 16.88 -29.85 -4.28
C ILE A 206 16.09 -30.72 -3.30
N ARG A 207 16.65 -31.02 -2.11
CA ARG A 207 16.07 -31.95 -1.13
C ARG A 207 14.75 -31.45 -0.50
N TRP A 208 14.51 -30.13 -0.49
CA TRP A 208 13.36 -29.52 0.20
C TRP A 208 12.03 -29.77 -0.50
N ASN A 209 12.05 -29.91 -1.83
CA ASN A 209 10.84 -30.11 -2.63
C ASN A 209 10.14 -31.44 -2.33
N LYS A 210 10.87 -32.52 -2.01
CA LYS A 210 10.25 -33.85 -1.86
C LYS A 210 9.61 -34.05 -0.48
N ALA A 211 10.34 -33.72 0.59
CA ALA A 211 9.87 -33.92 1.96
C ALA A 211 8.69 -32.99 2.30
N HIS A 212 8.75 -31.73 1.85
CA HIS A 212 7.69 -30.77 2.15
C HIS A 212 6.41 -31.04 1.38
N MET A 213 6.50 -31.40 0.09
CA MET A 213 5.34 -31.83 -0.69
C MET A 213 4.64 -33.03 -0.06
N ASN A 214 5.40 -33.96 0.51
CA ASN A 214 4.84 -35.10 1.24
C ASN A 214 4.14 -34.63 2.53
N ALA A 215 4.74 -33.72 3.30
CA ALA A 215 4.13 -33.20 4.53
C ALA A 215 2.82 -32.43 4.26
N LEU A 216 2.76 -31.60 3.22
CA LEU A 216 1.54 -30.90 2.83
C LEU A 216 0.45 -31.84 2.33
N ARG A 217 0.82 -32.89 1.59
CA ARG A 217 -0.12 -33.96 1.20
C ARG A 217 -0.72 -34.65 2.42
N GLU A 218 0.09 -34.95 3.43
CA GLU A 218 -0.42 -35.54 4.68
C GLU A 218 -1.32 -34.58 5.47
N GLN A 219 -0.97 -33.29 5.54
CA GLN A 219 -1.81 -32.31 6.22
C GLN A 219 -3.15 -32.07 5.50
N ALA A 220 -3.15 -32.05 4.17
CA ALA A 220 -4.38 -31.96 3.37
C ALA A 220 -5.28 -33.21 3.56
N LYS A 221 -4.69 -34.40 3.73
CA LYS A 221 -5.44 -35.61 4.10
C LYS A 221 -6.10 -35.45 5.47
N GLN A 222 -5.37 -34.94 6.46
CA GLN A 222 -5.87 -34.77 7.83
C GLN A 222 -7.04 -33.78 7.93
N VAL A 223 -6.99 -32.65 7.22
CA VAL A 223 -8.07 -31.65 7.23
C VAL A 223 -9.37 -32.24 6.63
N ASN A 224 -9.27 -33.09 5.61
CA ASN A 224 -10.43 -33.73 5.00
C ASN A 224 -11.05 -34.84 5.87
N THR A 225 -10.27 -35.52 6.72
CA THR A 225 -10.80 -36.57 7.61
C THR A 225 -11.61 -36.06 8.79
N VAL A 226 -11.41 -34.81 9.25
CA VAL A 226 -12.06 -34.32 10.48
C VAL A 226 -13.44 -33.71 10.23
N GLN A 227 -13.79 -33.36 8.98
CA GLN A 227 -15.02 -32.62 8.71
C GLN A 227 -16.23 -33.45 8.20
N PHE A 228 -16.06 -34.73 7.83
CA PHE A 228 -17.14 -35.45 7.15
C PHE A 228 -17.32 -36.89 7.63
N GLY A 229 -18.16 -37.06 8.67
CA GLY A 229 -18.77 -38.35 9.06
C GLY A 229 -19.83 -38.88 8.06
N LYS A 230 -19.86 -38.37 6.82
CA LYS A 230 -20.72 -38.89 5.75
C LYS A 230 -19.84 -39.59 4.71
N ARG A 231 -20.07 -40.89 4.55
CA ARG A 231 -19.44 -41.77 3.54
C ARG A 231 -19.60 -41.17 2.14
N TYR A 232 -18.58 -40.46 1.65
CA TYR A 232 -18.43 -40.20 0.23
C TYR A 232 -17.41 -41.15 -0.37
N SER A 233 -17.70 -41.55 -1.61
CA SER A 233 -16.90 -42.40 -2.49
C SER A 233 -15.41 -42.01 -2.44
N ARG A 234 -14.53 -43.02 -2.39
CA ARG A 234 -13.07 -42.84 -2.42
C ARG A 234 -12.69 -41.76 -3.44
N PRO A 235 -11.89 -40.74 -3.06
CA PRO A 235 -11.38 -39.79 -4.04
C PRO A 235 -10.69 -40.59 -5.16
N LYS A 236 -11.04 -40.28 -6.41
CA LYS A 236 -10.40 -40.87 -7.59
C LYS A 236 -8.90 -40.87 -7.38
N SER A 237 -8.24 -42.00 -7.64
CA SER A 237 -6.79 -42.14 -7.51
C SER A 237 -6.13 -40.97 -8.23
N ILE A 238 -5.34 -40.19 -7.48
CA ILE A 238 -4.55 -39.07 -7.99
C ILE A 238 -3.43 -39.68 -8.85
N GLN A 239 -3.76 -40.10 -10.07
CA GLN A 239 -2.82 -40.45 -11.14
C GLN A 239 -2.82 -39.38 -12.24
N GLU A 240 -3.51 -38.25 -12.05
CA GLU A 240 -3.23 -37.07 -12.85
C GLU A 240 -1.77 -36.67 -12.63
N VAL A 241 -0.99 -36.83 -13.68
CA VAL A 241 0.40 -36.41 -13.77
C VAL A 241 0.42 -34.89 -13.68
N VAL A 242 0.43 -34.37 -12.45
CA VAL A 242 0.65 -32.95 -12.22
C VAL A 242 2.07 -32.66 -12.70
N GLN A 243 2.19 -31.87 -13.77
CA GLN A 243 3.46 -31.37 -14.27
C GLN A 243 4.27 -30.83 -13.09
N PRO A 244 5.53 -31.26 -12.91
CA PRO A 244 6.34 -30.82 -11.79
C PRO A 244 6.50 -29.30 -11.83
N ILE A 245 6.09 -28.63 -10.75
CA ILE A 245 6.20 -27.17 -10.62
C ILE A 245 7.67 -26.81 -10.50
N ASN A 246 8.16 -25.94 -11.38
CA ASN A 246 9.50 -25.38 -11.28
C ASN A 246 9.52 -24.27 -10.21
N CYS A 247 9.87 -24.63 -8.97
CA CYS A 247 9.90 -23.70 -7.85
C CYS A 247 10.88 -22.53 -8.06
N THR A 248 11.96 -22.70 -8.83
CA THR A 248 12.90 -21.61 -9.13
C THR A 248 12.25 -20.56 -10.03
N GLU A 249 11.61 -20.99 -11.10
CA GLU A 249 10.88 -20.09 -12.00
C GLU A 249 9.73 -19.40 -11.27
N LEU A 250 8.97 -20.17 -10.48
CA LEU A 250 7.90 -19.63 -9.66
C LEU A 250 8.43 -18.57 -8.67
N ALA A 251 9.57 -18.82 -8.02
CA ALA A 251 10.17 -17.84 -7.11
C ALA A 251 10.57 -16.56 -7.83
N ARG A 252 11.12 -16.66 -9.04
CA ARG A 252 11.49 -15.50 -9.87
C ARG A 252 10.27 -14.64 -10.23
N LYS A 253 9.14 -15.27 -10.58
CA LYS A 253 7.87 -14.56 -10.85
C LYS A 253 7.35 -13.79 -9.64
N ALA A 254 7.54 -14.32 -8.42
CA ALA A 254 7.19 -13.61 -7.18
C ALA A 254 7.92 -12.26 -7.00
N PHE A 255 9.06 -12.07 -7.65
CA PHE A 255 9.82 -10.81 -7.65
C PHE A 255 9.71 -10.04 -8.98
N GLY A 256 8.79 -10.45 -9.87
CA GLY A 256 8.67 -9.88 -11.21
C GLY A 256 9.92 -10.04 -12.07
N LEU A 257 10.77 -11.04 -11.78
CA LEU A 257 11.96 -11.31 -12.57
C LEU A 257 11.59 -12.05 -13.85
N ASN A 258 12.16 -11.62 -14.97
CA ASN A 258 11.95 -12.16 -16.32
C ASN A 258 10.55 -11.88 -16.91
N GLU A 259 9.71 -11.07 -16.27
CA GLU A 259 8.41 -10.67 -16.81
C GLU A 259 8.44 -9.19 -17.14
N THR A 260 7.92 -8.81 -18.32
CA THR A 260 7.67 -7.42 -18.62
C THR A 260 6.44 -6.95 -17.84
N SER A 261 6.29 -5.62 -17.66
CA SER A 261 5.06 -5.07 -17.08
C SER A 261 3.80 -5.47 -17.87
N MET A 262 3.92 -5.76 -19.17
CA MET A 262 2.81 -6.23 -19.99
C MET A 262 2.47 -7.70 -19.71
N ASP A 263 3.47 -8.56 -19.53
CA ASP A 263 3.27 -9.98 -19.20
C ASP A 263 2.56 -10.14 -17.84
N ILE A 264 2.95 -9.32 -16.86
CA ILE A 264 2.30 -9.28 -15.54
C ILE A 264 0.84 -8.84 -15.69
N LYS A 265 0.58 -7.75 -16.43
CA LYS A 265 -0.80 -7.26 -16.64
C LYS A 265 -1.66 -8.33 -17.33
N GLN A 266 -1.15 -8.94 -18.40
CA GLN A 266 -1.89 -9.95 -19.15
C GLN A 266 -2.16 -11.21 -18.31
N SER A 267 -1.17 -11.67 -17.53
CA SER A 267 -1.31 -12.85 -16.68
C SER A 267 -2.26 -12.61 -15.50
N VAL A 268 -2.28 -11.40 -14.92
CA VAL A 268 -3.27 -11.04 -13.89
C VAL A 268 -4.67 -10.95 -14.49
N VAL A 269 -4.85 -10.31 -15.64
CA VAL A 269 -6.15 -10.22 -16.35
C VAL A 269 -6.68 -11.62 -16.68
N ASN A 270 -5.81 -12.52 -17.13
CA ASN A 270 -6.15 -13.91 -17.42
C ASN A 270 -6.30 -14.78 -16.17
N GLY A 271 -5.97 -14.27 -14.98
CA GLY A 271 -5.92 -15.04 -13.74
C GLY A 271 -4.91 -16.18 -13.76
N SER A 272 -3.90 -16.11 -14.64
CA SER A 272 -2.84 -17.10 -14.79
C SER A 272 -1.58 -16.76 -14.00
N HIS A 273 -1.45 -15.53 -13.47
CA HIS A 273 -0.32 -15.18 -12.62
C HIS A 273 -0.38 -16.00 -11.31
N PRO A 274 0.72 -16.66 -10.92
CA PRO A 274 0.66 -17.57 -9.79
C PRO A 274 0.36 -16.84 -8.47
N PHE A 275 1.04 -15.72 -8.21
CA PHE A 275 0.79 -14.92 -7.02
C PHE A 275 -0.36 -13.94 -7.28
N VAL A 276 -1.27 -13.81 -6.32
CA VAL A 276 -2.46 -12.99 -6.48
C VAL A 276 -2.30 -11.71 -5.67
N ASN A 277 -2.24 -10.59 -6.39
CA ASN A 277 -2.32 -9.20 -5.91
C ASN A 277 -1.07 -8.64 -5.19
N HIS A 278 -0.69 -9.10 -3.99
CA HIS A 278 0.18 -8.28 -3.13
C HIS A 278 1.67 -8.53 -3.33
N MET A 279 2.06 -9.76 -3.69
CA MET A 279 3.44 -10.07 -4.07
C MET A 279 3.77 -9.70 -5.52
N THR A 280 2.80 -9.81 -6.43
CA THR A 280 2.98 -9.53 -7.87
C THR A 280 3.18 -8.06 -8.16
N PHE A 281 2.40 -7.21 -7.48
CA PHE A 281 2.42 -5.78 -7.75
C PHE A 281 3.38 -5.06 -6.81
N ASP A 282 4.52 -4.60 -7.30
CA ASP A 282 5.48 -3.76 -6.62
C ASP A 282 5.22 -2.26 -6.87
N TYR A 283 6.03 -1.39 -6.24
CA TYR A 283 5.90 0.06 -6.39
C TYR A 283 6.02 0.57 -7.84
N ARG A 284 6.70 -0.14 -8.73
CA ARG A 284 6.90 0.28 -10.14
C ARG A 284 5.58 0.34 -10.89
N GLN A 285 4.68 -0.61 -10.67
CA GLN A 285 3.38 -0.58 -11.36
C GLN A 285 2.50 0.56 -10.82
N TYR A 286 2.43 0.76 -9.49
CA TYR A 286 1.66 1.86 -8.91
C TYR A 286 2.22 3.25 -9.29
N TYR A 287 3.54 3.36 -9.45
CA TYR A 287 4.19 4.62 -9.83
C TYR A 287 3.77 5.12 -11.22
N GLN A 288 3.31 4.23 -12.11
CA GLN A 288 2.71 4.62 -13.40
C GLN A 288 1.47 5.52 -13.20
N SER A 289 0.77 5.37 -12.08
CA SER A 289 -0.39 6.20 -11.72
C SER A 289 -0.02 7.47 -10.96
N MET A 290 1.27 7.77 -10.81
CA MET A 290 1.76 8.97 -10.12
C MET A 290 2.63 9.82 -11.08
N PRO A 291 2.08 10.40 -12.16
CA PRO A 291 2.88 11.20 -13.09
C PRO A 291 3.57 12.38 -12.38
N PRO A 292 4.76 12.85 -12.84
CA PRO A 292 5.49 13.98 -12.25
C PRO A 292 4.66 15.25 -12.02
N ALA A 293 3.71 15.52 -12.91
CA ALA A 293 2.84 16.70 -12.87
C ALA A 293 1.72 16.65 -11.82
N LYS A 294 1.53 15.53 -11.10
CA LYS A 294 0.51 15.42 -10.05
C LYS A 294 1.12 15.72 -8.68
N GLU A 295 0.36 16.41 -7.83
CA GLU A 295 0.71 16.58 -6.42
C GLU A 295 0.60 15.22 -5.71
N LEU A 296 1.57 14.93 -4.83
CA LEU A 296 1.66 13.63 -4.17
C LEU A 296 1.79 13.81 -2.66
N PHE A 297 0.81 13.28 -1.92
CA PHE A 297 0.85 13.11 -0.48
C PHE A 297 1.14 11.66 -0.14
N VAL A 298 2.07 11.44 0.79
CA VAL A 298 2.51 10.09 1.18
C VAL A 298 2.34 9.88 2.67
N LEU A 299 1.73 8.75 3.03
CA LEU A 299 1.57 8.26 4.39
C LEU A 299 2.51 7.07 4.60
N ARG A 300 3.59 7.21 5.36
CA ARG A 300 4.51 6.11 5.65
C ARG A 300 3.92 5.22 6.73
N GLN A 301 3.90 3.91 6.52
CA GLN A 301 3.45 2.93 7.51
C GLN A 301 4.09 3.15 8.89
N GLU A 302 5.38 3.47 8.88
CA GLU A 302 6.23 3.66 10.06
C GLU A 302 5.88 4.94 10.84
N SER A 303 5.17 5.88 10.20
CA SER A 303 4.73 7.15 10.79
C SER A 303 3.28 7.47 10.41
N LEU A 304 2.45 6.43 10.25
CA LEU A 304 1.17 6.51 9.52
C LEU A 304 0.25 7.62 10.06
N TRP A 305 0.09 7.67 11.37
CA TRP A 305 -0.80 8.64 12.02
C TRP A 305 -0.25 10.05 12.01
N LYS A 306 1.07 10.21 12.26
CA LYS A 306 1.75 11.51 12.16
C LYS A 306 1.63 12.08 10.74
N ASP A 307 1.86 11.25 9.73
CA ASP A 307 1.74 11.67 8.34
C ASP A 307 0.28 11.97 7.98
N TRP A 308 -0.69 11.20 8.51
CA TRP A 308 -2.13 11.45 8.31
C TRP A 308 -2.60 12.75 8.94
N GLU A 309 -2.17 13.04 10.17
CA GLU A 309 -2.41 14.32 10.86
C GLU A 309 -1.85 15.49 10.04
N HIS A 310 -0.60 15.36 9.56
CA HIS A 310 0.04 16.40 8.76
C HIS A 310 -0.68 16.63 7.42
N VAL A 311 -1.09 15.55 6.72
CA VAL A 311 -1.86 15.68 5.47
C VAL A 311 -3.20 16.37 5.73
N ASN A 312 -3.90 16.05 6.82
CA ASN A 312 -5.15 16.74 7.18
C ASN A 312 -4.94 18.24 7.44
N PHE A 313 -3.87 18.59 8.16
CA PHE A 313 -3.49 19.99 8.36
C PHE A 313 -3.22 20.71 7.03
N LEU A 314 -2.41 20.11 6.14
CA LEU A 314 -2.08 20.71 4.85
C LEU A 314 -3.29 20.89 3.93
N LEU A 315 -4.26 19.97 4.00
CA LEU A 315 -5.52 20.06 3.25
C LEU A 315 -6.55 21.01 3.90
N GLY A 316 -6.29 21.51 5.11
CA GLY A 316 -7.20 22.40 5.84
C GLY A 316 -6.72 23.83 5.97
N LYS A 317 -5.40 24.03 6.08
CA LYS A 317 -4.79 25.28 6.54
C LYS A 317 -5.15 26.52 5.71
N ASP A 318 -5.34 26.35 4.40
CA ASP A 318 -5.58 27.46 3.47
C ASP A 318 -7.07 27.65 3.16
N ASN A 319 -7.95 26.84 3.75
CA ASN A 319 -9.36 26.82 3.44
C ASN A 319 -10.21 27.23 4.67
N PRO A 320 -10.86 28.41 4.65
CA PRO A 320 -11.67 28.91 5.77
C PRO A 320 -12.75 27.93 6.23
N LYS A 321 -13.27 27.08 5.33
CA LYS A 321 -14.28 26.06 5.65
C LYS A 321 -13.80 25.06 6.71
N TYR A 322 -12.49 24.81 6.78
CA TYR A 322 -11.91 23.79 7.65
C TYR A 322 -11.20 24.37 8.88
N GLN A 323 -11.19 25.69 9.09
CA GLN A 323 -10.52 26.32 10.24
C GLN A 323 -11.06 25.84 11.60
N ASN A 324 -12.36 25.54 11.67
CA ASN A 324 -13.01 25.03 12.89
C ASN A 324 -13.18 23.50 12.88
N TRP A 325 -12.56 22.81 11.92
CA TRP A 325 -12.62 21.36 11.88
C TRP A 325 -11.85 20.81 13.10
N PRO A 326 -12.41 19.85 13.86
CA PRO A 326 -11.68 19.28 14.98
C PRO A 326 -10.35 18.71 14.49
N ALA A 327 -9.32 18.84 15.34
CA ALA A 327 -8.08 18.12 15.10
C ALA A 327 -8.40 16.65 14.82
N VAL A 328 -7.62 16.03 13.92
CA VAL A 328 -7.70 14.59 13.66
C VAL A 328 -7.79 13.91 15.02
N PRO A 329 -8.90 13.22 15.33
CA PRO A 329 -9.07 12.66 16.65
C PRO A 329 -7.85 11.83 16.97
N PRO A 330 -7.43 11.74 18.25
CA PRO A 330 -6.59 10.64 18.68
C PRO A 330 -7.43 9.39 18.43
N PHE A 331 -7.36 8.85 17.22
CA PHE A 331 -8.15 7.70 16.85
C PHE A 331 -7.77 6.64 17.88
N GLN A 332 -8.77 6.04 18.52
CA GLN A 332 -8.58 4.75 19.15
C GLN A 332 -7.87 3.95 18.10
N ARG A 333 -6.58 3.66 18.33
CA ARG A 333 -5.75 2.89 17.42
C ARG A 333 -6.59 1.68 17.07
N VAL A 334 -7.23 1.70 15.91
CA VAL A 334 -7.79 0.49 15.32
C VAL A 334 -6.55 -0.21 14.79
N GLU A 335 -5.69 -0.62 15.73
CA GLU A 335 -4.66 -1.59 15.54
C GLU A 335 -5.43 -2.83 15.16
N ARG A 336 -5.70 -2.95 13.86
CA ARG A 336 -5.87 -4.25 13.24
C ARG A 336 -4.52 -4.92 13.42
N ASN A 337 -4.27 -5.46 14.62
CA ASN A 337 -3.10 -6.26 14.95
C ASN A 337 -3.22 -7.64 14.29
N VAL A 338 -3.54 -7.64 12.99
CA VAL A 338 -3.55 -8.84 12.15
C VAL A 338 -2.13 -9.39 12.00
N SER A 339 -1.10 -8.56 12.19
CA SER A 339 0.31 -8.98 12.23
C SER A 339 0.62 -9.92 13.39
N HIS A 340 0.05 -9.70 14.58
CA HIS A 340 0.26 -10.57 15.74
C HIS A 340 -0.48 -11.90 15.62
N GLN A 341 -1.48 -11.98 14.74
CA GLN A 341 -2.29 -13.17 14.53
C GLN A 341 -1.70 -14.12 13.47
N TYR A 342 -0.65 -13.73 12.75
CA TYR A 342 0.01 -14.64 11.83
C TYR A 342 0.65 -15.78 12.60
N ALA A 343 0.26 -17.01 12.26
CA ALA A 343 0.83 -18.19 12.87
C ALA A 343 2.34 -18.22 12.59
N SER A 344 3.15 -18.52 13.60
CA SER A 344 4.59 -18.72 13.50
C SER A 344 5.35 -17.51 12.91
N GLN A 345 5.50 -16.43 13.68
CA GLN A 345 6.30 -15.27 13.28
C GLN A 345 7.71 -15.65 12.78
N GLU A 346 8.32 -16.69 13.37
CA GLU A 346 9.63 -17.20 12.97
C GLU A 346 9.68 -17.73 11.52
N ARG A 347 8.55 -18.17 10.95
CA ARG A 347 8.48 -18.67 9.56
C ARG A 347 8.63 -17.57 8.52
N TRP A 348 8.28 -16.34 8.89
CA TRP A 348 8.29 -15.17 8.02
C TRP A 348 9.58 -14.37 8.14
N LYS A 349 10.46 -14.76 9.08
CA LYS A 349 11.78 -14.17 9.25
C LYS A 349 12.79 -14.84 8.33
N LEU A 350 13.69 -14.02 7.81
CA LEU A 350 14.93 -14.47 7.20
C LEU A 350 15.83 -15.01 8.32
N GLN A 351 16.54 -16.10 8.03
CA GLN A 351 17.30 -16.83 9.05
C GLN A 351 18.67 -16.21 9.31
N ASP A 352 19.23 -15.54 8.31
CA ASP A 352 20.56 -14.95 8.39
C ASP A 352 20.67 -13.65 7.56
N VAL A 353 21.77 -12.93 7.79
CA VAL A 353 22.09 -11.65 7.11
C VAL A 353 22.26 -11.84 5.60
N GLN A 354 22.72 -13.02 5.15
CA GLN A 354 22.94 -13.28 3.73
C GLN A 354 21.62 -13.38 2.97
N GLU A 355 20.61 -14.02 3.54
CA GLU A 355 19.24 -14.07 3.00
C GLU A 355 18.61 -12.68 2.96
N GLN A 356 18.88 -11.84 3.96
CA GLN A 356 18.44 -10.44 3.99
C GLN A 356 19.08 -9.61 2.87
N HIS A 357 20.38 -9.77 2.63
CA HIS A 357 21.06 -9.16 1.49
C HIS A 357 20.48 -9.63 0.16
N TRP A 358 20.16 -10.92 0.02
CA TRP A 358 19.50 -11.45 -1.17
C TRP A 358 18.12 -10.83 -1.39
N LEU A 359 17.29 -10.74 -0.34
CA LEU A 359 15.98 -10.11 -0.47
C LEU A 359 16.11 -8.63 -0.88
N CYS A 360 17.04 -7.88 -0.28
CA CYS A 360 17.30 -6.49 -0.68
C CYS A 360 17.79 -6.38 -2.13
N HIS A 361 18.59 -7.32 -2.60
CA HIS A 361 19.03 -7.37 -3.98
C HIS A 361 17.86 -7.62 -4.94
N LEU A 362 17.01 -8.60 -4.62
CA LEU A 362 15.81 -8.94 -5.40
C LEU A 362 14.80 -7.78 -5.46
N LEU A 363 14.70 -6.98 -4.39
CA LEU A 363 13.80 -5.84 -4.28
C LEU A 363 14.46 -4.50 -4.66
N ARG A 364 15.66 -4.49 -5.26
CA ARG A 364 16.42 -3.25 -5.51
C ARG A 364 15.62 -2.19 -6.28
N ASP A 365 14.92 -2.59 -7.33
CA ASP A 365 14.14 -1.65 -8.13
C ASP A 365 12.90 -1.15 -7.38
N GLU A 366 12.26 -2.02 -6.61
CA GLU A 366 11.13 -1.64 -5.76
C GLU A 366 11.56 -0.63 -4.68
N ILE A 367 12.74 -0.85 -4.06
CA ILE A 367 13.37 0.08 -3.12
C ILE A 367 13.63 1.44 -3.77
N ARG A 368 14.20 1.43 -4.97
CA ARG A 368 14.45 2.66 -5.72
C ARG A 368 13.15 3.43 -5.97
N THR A 369 12.09 2.76 -6.45
CA THR A 369 10.80 3.41 -6.71
C THR A 369 10.13 3.91 -5.43
N TYR A 370 10.20 3.17 -4.33
CA TYR A 370 9.73 3.63 -3.03
C TYR A 370 10.40 4.94 -2.61
N LEU A 371 11.73 5.04 -2.71
CA LEU A 371 12.46 6.26 -2.37
C LEU A 371 12.09 7.42 -3.32
N MET A 372 11.89 7.16 -4.61
CA MET A 372 11.39 8.17 -5.55
C MET A 372 9.99 8.70 -5.17
N ILE A 373 9.11 7.83 -4.65
CA ILE A 373 7.79 8.23 -4.14
C ILE A 373 7.94 9.15 -2.93
N ILE A 374 8.80 8.79 -1.97
CA ILE A 374 9.07 9.59 -0.77
C ILE A 374 9.65 10.97 -1.14
N MET A 375 10.65 11.01 -2.03
CA MET A 375 11.30 12.26 -2.47
C MET A 375 10.33 13.26 -3.10
N ARG A 376 9.31 12.75 -3.81
CA ARG A 376 8.30 13.59 -4.46
C ARG A 376 7.18 14.06 -3.55
N ALA A 377 7.05 13.48 -2.36
CA ALA A 377 5.95 13.78 -1.46
C ALA A 377 6.01 15.23 -0.96
N VAL A 378 4.91 15.96 -1.10
CA VAL A 378 4.84 17.38 -0.69
C VAL A 378 4.77 17.55 0.82
N ASN A 379 4.26 16.55 1.55
CA ASN A 379 4.12 16.56 3.01
C ASN A 379 5.33 16.02 3.77
N LEU A 380 6.37 15.55 3.08
CA LEU A 380 7.58 15.00 3.71
C LEU A 380 8.76 15.94 3.46
N ASN A 381 9.63 16.09 4.46
CA ASN A 381 10.84 16.92 4.38
C ASN A 381 12.12 16.07 4.17
N GLU A 382 13.30 16.70 4.21
CA GLU A 382 14.59 15.99 4.02
C GLU A 382 14.88 15.00 5.16
N ASP A 383 14.49 15.31 6.40
CA ASP A 383 14.65 14.40 7.54
C ASP A 383 13.80 13.15 7.36
N ASP A 384 12.56 13.31 6.88
CA ASP A 384 11.66 12.20 6.59
C ASP A 384 12.21 11.26 5.52
N LEU A 385 12.84 11.82 4.48
CA LEU A 385 13.54 11.06 3.46
C LEU A 385 14.78 10.38 4.02
N SER A 386 15.60 11.09 4.79
CA SER A 386 16.80 10.54 5.43
C SER A 386 16.45 9.35 6.33
N ASN A 387 15.37 9.46 7.12
CA ASN A 387 14.84 8.37 7.93
C ASN A 387 14.40 7.17 7.09
N ALA A 388 13.67 7.41 5.99
CA ALA A 388 13.27 6.33 5.08
C ALA A 388 14.47 5.60 4.46
N VAL A 389 15.51 6.34 4.03
CA VAL A 389 16.76 5.74 3.52
C VAL A 389 17.48 4.97 4.64
N SER A 390 17.48 5.49 5.89
CA SER A 390 18.07 4.83 7.07
C SER A 390 17.40 3.52 7.42
N ASP A 391 16.08 3.47 7.33
CA ASP A 391 15.36 2.23 7.56
C ASP A 391 15.67 1.19 6.49
N VAL A 392 15.74 1.58 5.22
CA VAL A 392 16.16 0.67 4.14
C VAL A 392 17.60 0.19 4.37
N ASP A 393 18.54 1.10 4.61
CA ASP A 393 19.96 0.74 4.79
C ASP A 393 20.19 -0.14 6.02
N ARG A 394 19.53 0.15 7.15
CA ARG A 394 19.63 -0.63 8.38
C ARG A 394 19.16 -2.07 8.16
N ILE A 395 18.05 -2.24 7.43
CA ILE A 395 17.57 -3.58 7.05
C ILE A 395 18.55 -4.20 6.05
N CYS A 396 18.96 -3.51 5.00
CA CYS A 396 19.78 -4.11 3.95
C CYS A 396 21.26 -4.30 4.29
N SER A 397 21.74 -3.81 5.42
CA SER A 397 23.12 -4.02 5.89
C SER A 397 23.24 -5.09 6.97
N GLY A 398 22.10 -5.66 7.42
CA GLY A 398 22.06 -6.62 8.53
C GLY A 398 22.43 -6.04 9.90
N SER A 399 22.66 -4.72 9.99
CA SER A 399 23.03 -4.04 11.23
C SER A 399 21.84 -3.78 12.15
N GLY A 400 20.62 -3.82 11.63
CA GLY A 400 19.41 -3.91 12.45
C GLY A 400 19.07 -5.36 12.71
N SER A 401 19.50 -5.92 13.85
CA SER A 401 18.65 -6.92 14.50
C SER A 401 17.25 -6.30 14.61
N VAL A 402 16.22 -7.04 14.22
CA VAL A 402 14.84 -6.63 14.48
C VAL A 402 14.63 -6.76 15.99
N GLU A 403 15.13 -5.79 16.76
CA GLU A 403 14.76 -5.63 18.15
C GLU A 403 13.25 -5.41 18.19
N LYS A 404 12.60 -6.27 18.97
CA LYS A 404 11.14 -6.45 19.02
C LYS A 404 10.44 -5.30 19.72
#